data_AF-A0A6B2DPF5-F1
#
_entry.id   AF-A0A6B2DPF5-F1
#
_cell.length_a   1.000
_cell.length_b   1.000
_cell.length_c   1.000
_cell.angle_alpha   90.00
_cell.angle_beta   90.00
_cell.angle_gamma   90.00
#
_symmetry.space_group_name_H-M   'P 1'
#
loop_
_entity.id
_entity.type
_entity.pdbx_description
1 polymer ?
#
loop_
_entity_poly.entity_id
_entity_poly.type
_entity_poly.pdbx_seq_one_letter_code
_entity_poly.pdbx_strand_id
1 'polypeptide(L)'
;MIEVRPGGRRRIDRVLGPGYLSGLGELPLKVLRERRDEAAQEETDLSYLRRLLHARIDIVRAEQVRRSSGGEASIVDQLATILADNALGPAAGSGRHQQLEPSRAGEHRRHAEALIGDTDLTDVGSLSDEKLASALDTYASEELSVSSFRREVQGVMDTLNAEIAKRYQQGSATVDELLESERGRGEQ
;
A
#
# COMPACT_ATOMS: atom_id res chain seq x y z
N MET A 1 8.18 1.10 12.10
CA MET A 1 7.03 2.00 12.33
C MET A 1 7.12 3.16 11.36
N ILE A 2 6.13 3.28 10.47
CA ILE A 2 6.03 4.41 9.55
C ILE A 2 5.79 5.67 10.37
N GLU A 3 6.72 6.61 10.30
CA GLU A 3 6.58 7.95 10.85
C GLU A 3 6.41 8.91 9.67
N VAL A 4 5.44 9.82 9.70
CA VAL A 4 5.28 10.88 8.70
C VAL A 4 5.86 12.17 9.26
N ARG A 5 6.72 12.83 8.48
CA ARG A 5 7.45 14.03 8.90
C ARG A 5 7.01 15.21 8.04
N PRO A 6 6.40 16.25 8.62
CA PRO A 6 6.08 17.47 7.89
C PRO A 6 7.32 18.05 7.21
N GLY A 7 7.25 18.30 5.89
CA GLY A 7 8.37 18.81 5.09
C GLY A 7 9.42 17.76 4.73
N GLY A 8 9.16 16.48 4.99
CA GLY A 8 10.03 15.38 4.58
C GLY A 8 10.05 15.17 3.06
N ARG A 9 11.11 14.49 2.59
CA ARG A 9 11.34 14.23 1.16
C ARG A 9 10.68 12.95 0.66
N ARG A 10 10.03 12.20 1.52
CA ARG A 10 9.36 10.95 1.14
C ARG A 10 8.04 11.27 0.47
N ARG A 11 7.57 10.36 -0.39
CA ARG A 11 6.29 10.56 -1.07
C ARG A 11 5.14 10.65 -0.06
N ILE A 12 5.10 9.78 0.94
CA ILE A 12 4.13 9.85 2.04
C ILE A 12 4.14 11.21 2.79
N ASP A 13 5.33 11.78 3.06
CA ASP A 13 5.48 13.07 3.74
C ASP A 13 4.92 14.23 2.91
N ARG A 14 5.09 14.16 1.59
CA ARG A 14 4.53 15.15 0.66
C ARG A 14 3.03 15.00 0.55
N VAL A 15 2.55 13.79 0.26
CA VAL A 15 1.13 13.47 0.02
C VAL A 15 0.27 13.78 1.24
N LEU A 16 0.75 13.47 2.44
CA LEU A 16 0.07 13.77 3.70
C LEU A 16 0.47 15.13 4.31
N GLY A 17 1.25 15.92 3.58
CA GLY A 17 1.68 17.24 4.01
C GLY A 17 0.50 18.23 4.05
N PRO A 18 0.48 19.18 5.01
CA PRO A 18 -0.65 20.09 5.20
C PRO A 18 -0.95 20.99 3.98
N GLY A 19 0.04 21.24 3.12
CA GLY A 19 -0.10 22.03 1.89
C GLY A 19 -0.53 21.24 0.64
N TYR A 20 -0.59 19.90 0.72
CA TYR A 20 -0.79 19.06 -0.46
C TYR A 20 -2.17 19.20 -1.09
N LEU A 21 -3.18 19.49 -0.27
CA LEU A 21 -4.56 19.74 -0.70
C LEU A 21 -4.96 21.22 -0.67
N SER A 22 -4.02 22.14 -0.45
CA SER A 22 -4.31 23.57 -0.44
C SER A 22 -4.47 24.11 -1.87
N GLY A 23 -5.46 24.98 -2.08
CA GLY A 23 -5.64 25.72 -3.33
C GLY A 23 -6.03 24.88 -4.54
N LEU A 24 -6.65 23.70 -4.36
CA LEU A 24 -6.94 22.79 -5.48
C LEU A 24 -7.71 23.43 -6.63
N GLY A 25 -8.63 24.37 -6.34
CA GLY A 25 -9.42 25.07 -7.36
C GLY A 25 -8.59 25.97 -8.29
N GLU A 26 -7.41 26.40 -7.85
CA GLU A 26 -6.52 27.30 -8.60
C GLU A 26 -5.43 26.55 -9.36
N LEU A 27 -5.18 25.28 -9.01
CA LEU A 27 -4.14 24.49 -9.65
C LEU A 27 -4.51 24.16 -11.10
N PRO A 28 -3.54 24.14 -12.04
CA PRO A 28 -3.78 23.59 -13.37
C PRO A 28 -4.22 22.13 -13.30
N LEU A 29 -5.10 21.69 -14.21
CA LEU A 29 -5.61 20.31 -14.25
C LEU A 29 -4.47 19.27 -14.33
N LYS A 30 -3.41 19.59 -15.07
CA LYS A 30 -2.19 18.77 -15.15
C LYS A 30 -1.56 18.53 -13.77
N VAL A 31 -1.43 19.59 -12.95
CA VAL A 31 -0.86 19.49 -11.61
C VAL A 31 -1.76 18.67 -10.68
N LEU A 32 -3.08 18.80 -10.80
CA LEU A 32 -4.02 17.95 -10.05
C LEU A 32 -3.86 16.47 -10.42
N ARG A 33 -3.72 16.15 -11.71
CA ARG A 33 -3.47 14.78 -12.18
C ARG A 33 -2.14 14.24 -11.67
N GLU A 34 -1.08 15.04 -11.73
CA GLU A 34 0.23 14.67 -11.19
C GLU A 34 0.17 14.38 -9.69
N ARG A 35 -0.50 15.22 -8.89
CA ARG A 35 -0.71 14.98 -7.46
C ARG A 35 -1.55 13.73 -7.18
N ARG A 36 -2.57 13.49 -8.00
CA ARG A 36 -3.40 12.27 -7.91
C ARG A 36 -2.56 11.03 -8.21
N ASP A 37 -1.74 11.08 -9.25
CA ASP A 37 -0.88 9.96 -9.65
C ASP A 37 0.20 9.67 -8.60
N GLU A 38 0.77 10.72 -8.01
CA GLU A 38 1.69 10.60 -6.87
C GLU A 38 1.00 9.94 -5.67
N ALA A 39 -0.18 10.40 -5.27
CA ALA A 39 -0.94 9.79 -4.17
C ALA A 39 -1.36 8.33 -4.50
N ALA A 40 -1.74 8.05 -5.74
CA ALA A 40 -2.11 6.71 -6.19
C ALA A 40 -0.93 5.72 -6.16
N GLN A 41 0.26 6.17 -6.56
CA GLN A 41 1.47 5.37 -6.44
C GLN A 41 1.81 5.10 -4.98
N GLU A 42 1.60 6.07 -4.09
CA GLU A 42 1.81 5.88 -2.65
C GLU A 42 0.84 4.86 -2.04
N GLU A 43 -0.45 4.95 -2.39
CA GLU A 43 -1.45 3.97 -1.98
C GLU A 43 -1.09 2.56 -2.46
N THR A 44 -0.59 2.45 -3.70
CA THR A 44 -0.16 1.17 -4.29
C THR A 44 1.00 0.57 -3.50
N ASP A 45 1.99 1.39 -3.15
CA ASP A 45 3.16 0.96 -2.38
C ASP A 45 2.76 0.51 -0.96
N LEU A 46 1.86 1.25 -0.30
CA LEU A 46 1.32 0.88 1.02
C LEU A 46 0.44 -0.38 0.95
N SER A 47 -0.39 -0.52 -0.08
CA SER A 47 -1.22 -1.72 -0.35
C SER A 47 -0.38 -2.96 -0.60
N TYR A 48 0.78 -2.81 -1.24
CA TYR A 48 1.75 -3.89 -1.39
C TYR A 48 2.38 -4.28 -0.06
N LEU A 49 2.87 -3.31 0.72
CA LEU A 49 3.44 -3.56 2.04
C LEU A 49 2.44 -4.25 2.97
N ARG A 50 1.18 -3.79 2.98
CA ARG A 50 0.12 -4.43 3.77
C ARG A 50 -0.06 -5.90 3.39
N ARG A 51 -0.08 -6.23 2.10
CA ARG A 51 -0.19 -7.62 1.62
C ARG A 51 1.00 -8.47 2.05
N LEU A 52 2.21 -7.92 2.07
CA LEU A 52 3.39 -8.63 2.58
C LEU A 52 3.29 -8.91 4.08
N LEU A 53 2.82 -7.93 4.87
CA LEU A 53 2.61 -8.10 6.32
C LEU A 53 1.53 -9.14 6.61
N HIS A 54 0.41 -9.10 5.88
CA HIS A 54 -0.65 -10.11 5.94
C HIS A 54 -0.10 -11.52 5.69
N ALA A 55 0.63 -11.72 4.59
CA ALA A 55 1.24 -13.02 4.29
C ALA A 55 2.16 -13.52 5.43
N ARG A 56 2.94 -12.64 6.05
CA ARG A 56 3.81 -13.00 7.18
C ARG A 56 3.02 -13.34 8.44
N ILE A 57 1.98 -12.58 8.75
CA ILE A 57 1.06 -12.85 9.86
C ILE A 57 0.43 -14.24 9.69
N ASP A 58 -0.04 -14.57 8.49
CA ASP A 58 -0.66 -15.86 8.22
C ASP A 58 0.31 -17.03 8.40
N ILE A 59 1.54 -16.89 7.89
CA ILE A 59 2.58 -17.93 8.04
C ILE A 59 2.90 -18.16 9.54
N VAL A 60 3.05 -17.09 10.32
CA VAL A 60 3.33 -17.21 11.77
C VAL A 60 2.16 -17.85 12.50
N ARG A 61 0.92 -17.45 12.19
CA ARG A 61 -0.29 -18.05 12.77
C ARG A 61 -0.43 -19.53 12.40
N ALA A 62 -0.14 -19.88 11.15
CA ALA A 62 -0.18 -21.26 10.69
C ALA A 62 0.82 -22.13 11.46
N GLU A 63 2.04 -21.63 11.72
CA GLU A 63 3.02 -22.35 12.55
C GLU A 63 2.55 -22.52 14.00
N GLN A 64 1.95 -21.50 14.63
CA GLN A 64 1.39 -21.61 15.97
C GLN A 64 0.25 -22.66 16.03
N VAL A 65 -0.63 -22.68 15.02
CA VAL A 65 -1.70 -23.69 14.90
C VAL A 65 -1.11 -25.08 14.70
N ARG A 66 -0.09 -25.22 13.84
CA ARG A 66 0.60 -26.50 13.61
C ARG A 66 1.18 -27.06 14.91
N ARG A 67 1.85 -26.23 15.73
CA ARG A 67 2.42 -26.65 17.03
C ARG A 67 1.35 -27.09 18.01
N SER A 68 0.29 -26.28 18.17
CA SER A 68 -0.79 -26.58 19.13
C SER A 68 -1.64 -27.80 18.74
N SER A 69 -1.75 -28.11 17.45
CA SER A 69 -2.48 -29.28 16.94
C SER A 69 -1.63 -30.54 16.79
N GLY A 70 -0.31 -30.47 17.05
CA GLY A 70 0.62 -31.58 16.83
C GLY A 70 0.82 -31.93 15.35
N GLY A 71 0.60 -30.98 14.45
CA GLY A 71 0.67 -31.19 13.00
C GLY A 71 2.08 -31.50 12.52
N GLU A 72 2.26 -32.63 11.83
CA GLU A 72 3.53 -33.06 11.24
C GLU A 72 3.77 -32.48 9.84
N ALA A 73 2.72 -31.98 9.18
CA ALA A 73 2.81 -31.44 7.82
C ALA A 73 3.61 -30.13 7.78
N SER A 74 4.48 -29.99 6.77
CA SER A 74 5.32 -28.81 6.59
C SER A 74 4.49 -27.56 6.28
N ILE A 75 4.84 -26.42 6.89
CA ILE A 75 4.27 -25.10 6.55
C ILE A 75 4.51 -24.75 5.08
N VAL A 76 5.64 -25.19 4.52
CA VAL A 76 5.97 -24.96 3.11
C VAL A 76 4.96 -25.66 2.19
N ASP A 77 4.55 -26.88 2.53
CA ASP A 77 3.58 -27.65 1.75
C ASP A 77 2.17 -27.03 1.81
N GLN A 78 1.85 -26.34 2.91
CA GLN A 78 0.57 -25.68 3.12
C GLN A 78 0.54 -24.22 2.66
N LEU A 79 1.65 -23.68 2.16
CA LEU A 79 1.79 -22.25 1.89
C LEU A 79 0.73 -21.72 0.91
N ALA A 80 0.38 -22.49 -0.11
CA ALA A 80 -0.67 -22.13 -1.06
C ALA A 80 -2.04 -21.97 -0.37
N THR A 81 -2.37 -22.86 0.56
CA THR A 81 -3.59 -22.80 1.36
C THR A 81 -3.56 -21.63 2.33
N ILE A 82 -2.44 -21.43 3.03
CA ILE A 82 -2.25 -20.35 4.01
C ILE A 82 -2.46 -18.97 3.35
N LEU A 83 -1.92 -18.76 2.16
CA LEU A 83 -1.95 -17.47 1.47
C LEU A 83 -3.24 -17.23 0.65
N ALA A 84 -4.06 -18.26 0.42
CA ALA A 84 -5.27 -18.14 -0.39
C ALA A 84 -6.32 -17.23 0.26
N ASP A 85 -6.41 -17.21 1.59
CA ASP A 85 -7.43 -16.46 2.33
C ASP A 85 -7.30 -14.94 2.12
N ASN A 86 -6.08 -14.42 1.98
CA ASN A 86 -5.82 -13.00 1.78
C ASN A 86 -5.83 -12.55 0.30
N ALA A 87 -5.92 -13.48 -0.65
CA ALA A 87 -6.06 -13.15 -2.07
C ALA A 87 -7.45 -12.60 -2.42
N LEU A 88 -8.45 -12.82 -1.53
CA LEU A 88 -9.86 -12.56 -1.76
C LEU A 88 -10.45 -11.59 -0.72
N GLY A 89 -9.72 -10.53 -0.35
CA GLY A 89 -10.33 -9.43 0.41
C GLY A 89 -11.55 -8.89 -0.35
N PRO A 90 -12.68 -8.57 0.31
CA PRO A 90 -13.88 -8.14 -0.39
C PRO A 90 -13.56 -6.95 -1.29
N ALA A 91 -13.96 -7.04 -2.55
CA ALA A 91 -13.92 -5.93 -3.50
C ALA A 91 -14.90 -4.85 -3.04
N ALA A 92 -14.54 -4.11 -1.99
CA ALA A 92 -15.32 -2.99 -1.47
C ALA A 92 -15.20 -1.75 -2.37
N GLY A 93 -14.31 -1.78 -3.36
CA GLY A 93 -14.21 -0.74 -4.39
C GLY A 93 -15.02 -1.12 -5.63
N SER A 94 -15.79 -0.17 -6.16
CA SER A 94 -16.22 -0.20 -7.57
C SER A 94 -14.97 -0.46 -8.41
N GLY A 95 -14.89 -1.63 -9.07
CA GLY A 95 -13.67 -2.17 -9.68
C GLY A 95 -12.82 -1.09 -10.35
N ARG A 96 -11.74 -0.68 -9.67
CA ARG A 96 -10.81 0.32 -10.21
C ARG A 96 -9.77 -0.42 -11.03
N HIS A 97 -9.53 0.03 -12.25
CA HIS A 97 -8.39 -0.41 -13.04
C HIS A 97 -7.10 -0.05 -12.31
N GLN A 98 -6.43 -1.04 -11.72
CA GLN A 98 -5.13 -0.86 -11.06
C GLN A 98 -4.03 -1.20 -12.06
N GLN A 99 -3.45 -0.17 -12.70
CA GLN A 99 -2.26 -0.35 -13.56
C GLN A 99 -0.94 -0.10 -12.84
N LEU A 100 -0.98 0.47 -11.64
CA LEU A 100 0.23 0.85 -10.93
C LEU A 100 0.82 -0.39 -10.26
N GLU A 101 2.04 -0.72 -10.68
CA GLU A 101 2.86 -1.69 -9.99
C GLU A 101 3.52 -1.04 -8.76
N PRO A 102 3.77 -1.80 -7.68
CA PRO A 102 4.51 -1.30 -6.55
C PRO A 102 5.89 -0.80 -7.01
N SER A 103 6.26 0.40 -6.60
CA SER A 103 7.51 1.03 -7.03
C SER A 103 8.71 0.45 -6.29
N ARG A 104 9.81 0.17 -7.01
CA ARG A 104 11.09 -0.29 -6.40
C ARG A 104 11.78 0.80 -5.57
N ALA A 105 11.48 2.06 -5.86
CA ALA A 105 12.08 3.22 -5.22
C ALA A 105 11.38 3.66 -3.93
N GLY A 106 10.19 3.12 -3.62
CA GLY A 106 9.41 3.49 -2.44
C GLY A 106 10.14 3.17 -1.14
N GLU A 107 10.20 4.13 -0.22
CA GLU A 107 10.87 3.93 1.08
C GLU A 107 10.18 2.85 1.92
N HIS A 108 8.88 2.67 1.74
CA HIS A 108 8.11 1.59 2.34
C HIS A 108 8.61 0.22 1.91
N ARG A 109 9.06 0.05 0.67
CA ARG A 109 9.70 -1.19 0.25
C ARG A 109 10.99 -1.44 1.01
N ARG A 110 11.85 -0.43 1.16
CA ARG A 110 13.09 -0.59 1.96
C ARG A 110 12.79 -0.89 3.41
N HIS A 111 11.76 -0.26 3.99
CA HIS A 111 11.33 -0.56 5.35
C HIS A 111 10.76 -1.97 5.46
N ALA A 112 9.96 -2.42 4.48
CA ALA A 112 9.46 -3.78 4.38
C ALA A 112 10.62 -4.78 4.27
N GLU A 113 11.55 -4.55 3.36
CA GLU A 113 12.75 -5.38 3.17
C GLU A 113 13.61 -5.42 4.44
N ALA A 114 13.74 -4.30 5.16
CA ALA A 114 14.40 -4.27 6.45
C ALA A 114 13.62 -5.08 7.50
N LEU A 115 12.31 -4.85 7.67
CA LEU A 115 11.47 -5.56 8.64
C LEU A 115 11.38 -7.07 8.36
N ILE A 116 11.36 -7.43 7.07
CA ILE A 116 11.34 -8.82 6.58
C ILE A 116 12.74 -9.46 6.69
N GLY A 117 13.80 -8.68 6.48
CA GLY A 117 15.19 -9.13 6.57
C GLY A 117 15.72 -9.26 7.99
N ASP A 118 15.17 -8.50 8.94
CA ASP A 118 15.59 -8.54 10.36
C ASP A 118 15.00 -9.74 11.13
N THR A 119 14.08 -10.49 10.52
CA THR A 119 13.44 -11.62 11.20
C THR A 119 13.93 -12.93 10.58
N ASP A 120 14.46 -13.83 11.41
CA ASP A 120 14.85 -15.23 11.17
C ASP A 120 13.77 -16.11 10.47
N LEU A 121 12.67 -15.54 9.95
CA LEU A 121 11.54 -16.19 9.28
C LEU A 121 11.86 -16.71 7.87
N THR A 122 13.14 -16.83 7.51
CA THR A 122 13.52 -17.71 6.41
C THR A 122 13.18 -19.16 6.76
N ASP A 123 13.19 -19.50 8.06
CA ASP A 123 12.71 -20.77 8.60
C ASP A 123 11.86 -20.57 9.86
N VAL A 124 10.56 -20.32 9.66
CA VAL A 124 9.56 -20.12 10.73
C VAL A 124 9.45 -21.35 11.66
N GLY A 125 9.75 -22.55 11.13
CA GLY A 125 9.70 -23.80 11.90
C GLY A 125 10.79 -23.89 12.98
N SER A 126 11.91 -23.17 12.80
CA SER A 126 13.03 -23.15 13.75
C SER A 126 12.87 -22.18 14.92
N LEU A 127 11.89 -21.27 14.87
CA LEU A 127 11.71 -20.24 15.89
C LEU A 127 11.10 -20.79 17.18
N SER A 128 11.40 -20.18 18.33
CA SER A 128 10.70 -20.51 19.57
C SER A 128 9.29 -19.92 19.59
N ASP A 129 8.42 -20.42 20.46
CA ASP A 129 7.04 -19.90 20.60
C ASP A 129 7.03 -18.42 21.01
N GLU A 130 7.98 -18.01 21.87
CA GLU A 130 8.13 -16.62 22.30
C GLU A 130 8.55 -15.71 21.15
N LYS A 131 9.47 -16.19 20.30
CA LYS A 131 9.89 -15.47 19.09
C LYS A 131 8.73 -15.33 18.11
N LEU A 132 7.92 -16.37 17.92
CA LEU A 132 6.73 -16.33 17.05
C LEU A 132 5.70 -15.33 17.57
N ALA A 133 5.43 -15.32 18.87
CA ALA A 133 4.51 -14.36 19.49
C ALA A 133 5.00 -12.92 19.32
N SER A 134 6.28 -12.66 19.60
CA SER A 134 6.87 -11.32 19.45
C SER A 134 6.88 -10.83 17.99
N ALA A 135 7.16 -11.73 17.04
CA ALA A 135 7.10 -11.42 15.61
C ALA A 135 5.66 -11.07 15.18
N LEU A 136 4.68 -11.83 15.65
CA LEU A 136 3.26 -11.59 15.36
C LEU A 136 2.80 -10.22 15.88
N ASP A 137 3.15 -9.85 17.10
CA ASP A 137 2.81 -8.55 17.69
C ASP A 137 3.44 -7.38 16.92
N THR A 138 4.70 -7.57 16.49
CA THR A 138 5.43 -6.59 15.67
C THR A 138 4.73 -6.40 14.33
N TYR A 139 4.42 -7.49 13.61
CA TYR A 139 3.74 -7.39 12.32
C TYR A 139 2.33 -6.85 12.40
N ALA A 140 1.57 -7.23 13.44
CA ALA A 140 0.24 -6.67 13.65
C ALA A 140 0.29 -5.15 13.88
N SER A 141 1.25 -4.68 14.67
CA SER A 141 1.43 -3.25 14.94
C SER A 141 1.83 -2.47 13.67
N GLU A 142 2.75 -3.01 12.87
CA GLU A 142 3.14 -2.39 11.59
C GLU A 142 2.01 -2.44 10.55
N GLU A 143 1.25 -3.53 10.49
CA GLU A 143 0.09 -3.64 9.59
C GLU A 143 -0.95 -2.57 9.89
N LEU A 144 -1.27 -2.37 11.17
CA LEU A 144 -2.21 -1.33 11.61
C LEU A 144 -1.73 0.07 11.21
N SER A 145 -0.43 0.33 11.38
CA SER A 145 0.21 1.59 10.97
C SER A 145 0.09 1.80 9.45
N VAL A 146 0.48 0.81 8.65
CA VAL A 146 0.37 0.84 7.18
C VAL A 146 -1.08 1.04 6.73
N SER A 147 -2.01 0.31 7.34
CA SER A 147 -3.45 0.41 7.06
C SER A 147 -4.04 1.76 7.44
N SER A 148 -3.51 2.45 8.46
CA SER A 148 -3.88 3.83 8.80
C SER A 148 -3.44 4.80 7.71
N PHE A 149 -2.14 4.83 7.41
CA PHE A 149 -1.60 5.74 6.39
C PHE A 149 -2.19 5.50 5.01
N ARG A 150 -2.44 4.25 4.64
CA ARG A 150 -3.13 3.90 3.39
C ARG A 150 -4.50 4.56 3.32
N ARG A 151 -5.29 4.54 4.40
CA ARG A 151 -6.62 5.18 4.44
C ARG A 151 -6.52 6.71 4.33
N GLU A 152 -5.51 7.32 4.96
CA GLU A 152 -5.26 8.76 4.84
C GLU A 152 -4.92 9.14 3.39
N VAL A 153 -4.02 8.40 2.74
CA VAL A 153 -3.68 8.60 1.32
C VAL A 153 -4.90 8.40 0.41
N GLN A 154 -5.75 7.42 0.70
CA GLN A 154 -7.02 7.25 -0.03
C GLN A 154 -7.94 8.47 0.10
N GLY A 155 -8.03 9.08 1.28
CA GLY A 155 -8.76 10.34 1.47
C GLY A 155 -8.19 11.49 0.63
N VAL A 156 -6.87 11.58 0.50
CA VAL A 156 -6.20 12.54 -0.39
C VAL A 156 -6.57 12.27 -1.85
N MET A 157 -6.50 11.01 -2.30
CA MET A 157 -6.88 10.61 -3.65
C MET A 157 -8.35 10.95 -3.95
N ASP A 158 -9.26 10.66 -3.03
CA ASP A 158 -10.69 10.92 -3.23
C ASP A 158 -10.97 12.42 -3.32
N THR A 159 -10.27 13.26 -2.53
CA THR A 159 -10.36 14.72 -2.63
C THR A 159 -9.87 15.23 -3.99
N LEU A 160 -8.74 14.74 -4.48
CA LEU A 160 -8.20 15.11 -5.79
C LEU A 160 -9.11 14.66 -6.94
N ASN A 161 -9.64 13.43 -6.84
CA ASN A 161 -10.58 12.90 -7.83
C ASN A 161 -11.89 13.70 -7.85
N ALA A 162 -12.40 14.12 -6.68
CA ALA A 162 -13.59 14.95 -6.60
C ALA A 162 -13.41 16.31 -7.29
N GLU A 163 -12.26 16.97 -7.10
CA GLU A 163 -11.96 18.23 -7.78
C GLU A 163 -11.79 18.04 -9.29
N ILE A 164 -11.09 16.99 -9.72
CA ILE A 164 -10.96 16.67 -11.16
C ILE A 164 -12.34 16.41 -11.77
N ALA A 165 -13.17 15.59 -11.13
CA ALA A 165 -14.52 15.27 -11.61
C ALA A 165 -15.41 16.53 -11.70
N LYS A 166 -15.33 17.42 -10.71
CA LYS A 166 -16.03 18.70 -10.71
C LYS A 166 -15.66 19.56 -11.93
N ARG A 167 -14.39 19.61 -12.32
CA ARG A 167 -13.95 20.38 -13.51
C ARG A 167 -14.52 19.81 -14.81
N TYR A 168 -14.56 18.48 -14.94
CA TYR A 168 -15.22 17.83 -16.07
C TYR A 168 -16.72 18.13 -16.10
N GLN A 169 -17.41 18.08 -14.96
CA GLN A 169 -18.83 18.43 -14.86
C GLN A 169 -19.12 19.88 -15.25
N GLN A 170 -18.20 20.80 -14.93
CA GLN A 170 -18.31 22.23 -15.24
C GLN A 170 -17.83 22.60 -16.65
N GLY A 171 -17.30 21.64 -17.42
CA GLY A 171 -16.75 21.88 -18.76
C GLY A 171 -15.42 22.65 -18.78
N SER A 172 -14.77 22.83 -17.62
CA SER A 172 -13.44 23.46 -17.51
C SER A 172 -12.29 22.46 -17.72
N ALA A 173 -12.62 21.21 -18.05
CA ALA A 173 -11.71 20.15 -18.45
C ALA A 173 -12.35 19.33 -19.57
N THR A 174 -11.56 18.95 -20.58
CA THR A 174 -12.04 18.14 -21.71
C THR A 174 -11.32 16.77 -21.77
N VAL A 175 -11.94 15.80 -22.43
CA VAL A 175 -11.34 14.47 -22.66
C VAL A 175 -10.27 14.54 -23.74
N ASP A 176 -10.40 15.45 -24.71
CA ASP A 176 -9.42 15.65 -25.78
C ASP A 176 -8.06 16.07 -25.22
N GLU A 177 -8.03 16.98 -24.24
CA GLU A 177 -6.81 17.36 -23.51
C GLU A 177 -6.13 16.16 -22.81
N LEU A 178 -6.92 15.18 -22.34
CA LEU A 178 -6.36 13.96 -21.75
C LEU A 178 -5.72 13.10 -22.84
N LEU A 179 -6.40 12.88 -23.96
CA LEU A 179 -5.90 12.08 -25.07
C LEU A 179 -4.63 12.67 -25.70
N GLU A 180 -4.58 13.99 -25.86
CA GLU A 180 -3.37 14.69 -26.32
C GLU A 180 -2.20 14.52 -25.35
N SER A 181 -2.46 14.67 -24.03
CA SER A 181 -1.42 14.52 -23.02
C SER A 181 -0.85 13.10 -22.94
N GLU A 182 -1.69 12.07 -23.13
CA GLU A 182 -1.27 10.67 -23.10
C GLU A 182 -0.54 10.26 -24.39
N ARG A 183 -0.95 10.78 -25.55
CA ARG A 183 -0.19 10.59 -26.81
C ARG A 183 1.22 11.18 -26.72
N GLY A 184 1.36 12.38 -26.15
CA GLY A 184 2.67 13.02 -25.97
C GLY A 184 3.59 12.31 -24.95
N ARG A 185 3.05 11.46 -24.07
CA ARG A 185 3.82 10.62 -23.12
C ARG A 185 4.38 9.35 -23.77
N GLY A 186 3.74 8.83 -24.82
CA GLY A 186 4.19 7.62 -25.51
C GLY A 186 5.31 7.85 -26.54
N GLU A 187 5.58 9.10 -26.90
CA GLU A 187 6.60 9.51 -27.89
C GLU A 187 7.93 9.95 -27.25
N GLN A 188 8.06 9.94 -25.91
CA GLN A 188 9.27 10.24 -25.15
C GLN A 188 9.83 8.98 -24.48
#